data_AF-A0A1W9PGT6-F1
#
_entry.id   AF-A0A1W9PGT6-F1
#
_cell.length_a   1.000
_cell.length_b   1.000
_cell.length_c   1.000
_cell.angle_alpha   90.00
_cell.angle_beta   90.00
_cell.angle_gamma   90.00
#
_symmetry.space_group_name_H-M   'P 1'
#
loop_
_entity.id
_entity.type
_entity.pdbx_description
1 polymer ?
#
loop_
_entity_poly.entity_id
_entity_poly.type
_entity_poly.pdbx_seq_one_letter_code
_entity_poly.pdbx_strand_id
1 'polypeptide(L)'
;MRHKISNKAKQISKNPAVKKAVKSMKPARNIWGISGVIFFFILPEIIAFVWGEQITAYAREQLAHNLDMAEHYYYEGLVMLFEDGMSWINLLIGIALLVWLFF
;
A
#
# COMPACT_ATOMS: atom_id res chain seq x y z
N MET A 1 -9.03 28.59 -8.13
CA MET A 1 -7.82 27.89 -7.64
C MET A 1 -7.27 26.84 -8.62
N ARG A 2 -8.11 26.04 -9.29
CA ARG A 2 -7.70 25.00 -10.27
C ARG A 2 -6.71 25.48 -11.35
N HIS A 3 -6.91 26.68 -11.93
CA HIS A 3 -5.99 27.23 -12.95
C HIS A 3 -4.60 27.56 -12.40
N LYS A 4 -4.50 28.02 -11.14
CA LYS A 4 -3.19 28.31 -10.51
C LYS A 4 -2.40 27.02 -10.25
N ILE A 5 -3.08 25.95 -9.86
CA ILE A 5 -2.47 24.62 -9.66
C ILE A 5 -1.99 24.04 -10.98
N SER A 6 -2.82 24.10 -12.03
CA SER A 6 -2.46 23.63 -13.38
C SER A 6 -1.26 24.38 -13.96
N ASN A 7 -1.21 25.70 -13.81
CA ASN A 7 -0.09 26.51 -14.30
C ASN A 7 1.21 26.23 -13.54
N LYS A 8 1.14 26.06 -12.21
CA LYS A 8 2.30 25.65 -11.42
C LYS A 8 2.77 24.24 -11.78
N ALA A 9 1.87 23.28 -11.96
CA ALA A 9 2.22 21.93 -12.41
C ALA A 9 2.93 21.94 -13.78
N LYS A 10 2.45 22.76 -14.73
CA LYS A 10 3.11 22.97 -16.04
C LYS A 10 4.49 23.63 -15.93
N GLN A 11 4.69 24.54 -14.98
CA GLN A 11 6.01 25.14 -14.74
C GLN A 11 6.97 24.13 -14.12
N ILE A 12 6.49 23.32 -13.17
CA ILE A 12 7.26 22.27 -12.51
C ILE A 12 7.70 21.19 -13.52
N SER A 13 6.82 20.75 -14.41
CA SER A 13 7.16 19.72 -15.41
C SER A 13 8.17 20.21 -16.46
N LYS A 14 8.21 21.52 -16.73
CA LYS A 14 9.17 22.14 -17.65
C LYS A 14 10.51 22.50 -16.99
N ASN A 15 10.61 22.42 -15.66
CA ASN A 15 11.85 22.76 -14.97
C ASN A 15 12.89 21.63 -15.17
N PRO A 16 14.07 21.94 -15.75
CA PRO A 16 15.10 20.93 -16.00
C PRO A 16 15.67 20.31 -14.73
N ALA A 17 15.72 21.05 -13.60
CA ALA A 17 16.16 20.51 -12.31
C ALA A 17 15.18 19.45 -11.79
N VAL A 18 13.87 19.71 -11.92
CA VAL A 18 12.81 18.75 -11.54
C VAL A 18 12.87 17.52 -12.43
N LYS A 19 13.00 17.71 -13.75
CA LYS A 19 13.11 16.59 -14.70
C LYS A 19 14.32 15.71 -14.41
N LYS A 20 15.46 16.32 -14.05
CA LYS A 20 16.68 15.60 -13.69
C LYS A 20 16.51 14.84 -12.37
N ALA A 21 15.96 15.49 -11.35
CA ALA A 21 15.69 14.87 -10.04
C ALA A 21 14.73 13.68 -10.16
N VAL A 22 13.62 13.84 -10.90
CA VAL A 22 12.66 12.78 -11.18
C VAL A 22 13.31 11.60 -11.91
N LYS A 23 14.14 11.88 -12.92
CA LYS A 23 14.86 10.84 -13.66
C LYS A 23 15.87 10.09 -12.77
N SER A 24 16.57 10.78 -11.87
CA SER A 24 17.49 10.14 -10.91
C SER A 24 16.78 9.37 -9.80
N MET A 25 15.53 9.72 -9.50
CA MET A 25 14.69 9.02 -8.52
C MET A 25 13.97 7.80 -9.09
N LYS A 26 14.03 7.57 -10.41
CA LYS A 26 13.35 6.43 -11.00
C LYS A 26 13.95 5.14 -10.43
N PRO A 27 13.15 4.30 -9.77
CA PRO A 27 13.67 3.07 -9.17
C PRO A 27 14.25 2.18 -10.27
N ALA A 28 15.38 1.54 -9.96
CA ALA A 28 15.94 0.53 -10.84
C ALA A 28 14.92 -0.60 -11.01
N ARG A 29 14.67 -1.00 -12.26
CA ARG A 29 13.76 -2.11 -12.58
C ARG A 29 14.42 -3.44 -12.21
N ASN A 30 14.45 -3.74 -10.92
CA ASN A 30 14.92 -5.01 -10.40
C ASN A 30 13.72 -5.84 -9.90
N ILE A 31 13.91 -7.15 -9.85
CA ILE A 31 12.87 -8.09 -9.40
C ILE A 31 12.42 -7.73 -7.98
N TRP A 32 13.37 -7.34 -7.12
CA TRP A 32 13.09 -6.92 -5.75
C TRP A 32 12.13 -5.73 -5.63
N GLY A 33 12.22 -4.74 -6.51
CA GLY A 33 11.34 -3.57 -6.52
C GLY A 33 9.93 -3.92 -6.94
N ILE A 34 9.78 -4.79 -7.95
CA ILE A 34 8.46 -5.28 -8.38
C ILE A 34 7.85 -6.18 -7.30
N SER A 35 8.63 -7.14 -6.80
CA SER A 35 8.20 -8.04 -5.74
C SER A 35 7.82 -7.27 -4.48
N GLY A 36 8.60 -6.26 -4.08
CA GLY A 36 8.27 -5.42 -2.93
C GLY A 36 6.90 -4.76 -3.08
N VAL A 37 6.61 -4.14 -4.23
CA VAL A 37 5.30 -3.52 -4.44
C VAL A 37 4.18 -4.56 -4.39
N ILE A 38 4.37 -5.74 -4.98
CA ILE A 38 3.37 -6.80 -4.96
C ILE A 38 3.16 -7.32 -3.52
N PHE A 39 4.22 -7.67 -2.79
CA PHE A 39 4.12 -8.28 -1.47
C PHE A 39 3.61 -7.32 -0.39
N PHE A 40 3.93 -6.03 -0.48
CA PHE A 40 3.56 -5.07 0.56
C PHE A 40 2.25 -4.34 0.29
N PHE A 41 1.87 -4.12 -0.98
CA PHE A 41 0.69 -3.31 -1.32
C PHE A 41 -0.43 -4.07 -2.01
N ILE A 42 -0.15 -5.18 -2.70
CA ILE A 42 -1.15 -5.87 -3.51
C ILE A 42 -1.59 -7.16 -2.84
N LEU A 43 -0.64 -7.98 -2.40
CA LEU A 43 -0.93 -9.28 -1.81
C LEU A 43 -1.77 -9.19 -0.51
N PRO A 44 -1.46 -8.30 0.45
CA PRO A 44 -2.27 -8.16 1.67
C PRO A 44 -3.71 -7.74 1.35
N GLU A 45 -3.89 -6.90 0.33
CA GLU A 45 -5.19 -6.42 -0.12
C GLU A 45 -6.02 -7.53 -0.79
N ILE A 46 -5.38 -8.41 -1.56
CA ILE A 46 -6.03 -9.61 -2.11
C ILE A 46 -6.46 -10.52 -0.96
N ILE A 47 -5.60 -10.72 0.03
CA ILE A 47 -5.92 -11.55 1.19
C ILE A 47 -7.10 -10.96 1.97
N ALA A 48 -7.08 -9.65 2.22
CA ALA A 48 -8.15 -8.94 2.89
C ALA A 48 -9.48 -9.04 2.15
N PHE A 49 -9.46 -8.97 0.82
CA PHE A 49 -10.66 -9.05 0.01
C PHE A 49 -11.32 -10.44 0.01
N VAL A 50 -10.52 -11.51 -0.04
CA VAL A 50 -11.04 -12.87 -0.16
C VAL A 50 -11.30 -13.50 1.21
N TRP A 51 -10.42 -13.26 2.19
CA TRP A 51 -10.43 -13.93 3.48
C TRP A 51 -10.52 -12.98 4.68
N GLY A 52 -10.52 -11.65 4.49
CA GLY A 52 -10.45 -10.68 5.59
C GLY A 52 -11.55 -10.86 6.65
N GLU A 53 -12.78 -11.12 6.22
CA GLU A 53 -13.90 -11.40 7.14
C GLU A 53 -13.67 -12.66 7.97
N GLN A 54 -13.22 -13.75 7.33
CA GLN A 54 -12.98 -15.02 8.02
C GLN A 54 -11.77 -14.93 8.97
N ILE A 55 -10.71 -14.23 8.57
CA ILE A 55 -9.53 -13.99 9.41
C ILE A 55 -9.93 -13.15 10.63
N THR A 56 -10.73 -12.11 10.44
CA THR A 56 -11.20 -11.24 11.52
C THR A 56 -12.11 -12.01 12.49
N ALA A 57 -13.03 -12.82 11.98
CA ALA A 57 -13.91 -13.65 12.81
C ALA A 57 -13.10 -14.66 13.64
N TYR A 58 -12.14 -15.35 13.02
CA TYR A 58 -11.24 -16.28 13.70
C TYR A 58 -10.40 -15.58 14.77
N ALA A 59 -9.83 -14.41 14.46
CA ALA A 59 -9.03 -13.64 15.42
C ALA A 59 -9.87 -13.15 16.61
N ARG A 60 -11.12 -12.72 16.39
CA ARG A 60 -12.04 -12.32 17.47
C ARG A 60 -12.44 -13.48 18.36
N GLU A 61 -12.64 -14.67 17.79
CA GLU A 61 -12.91 -15.89 18.57
C GLU A 61 -11.73 -16.22 19.48
N GLN A 62 -10.50 -16.16 18.95
CA GLN A 62 -9.31 -16.46 19.72
C GLN A 62 -9.04 -15.42 20.82
N LEU A 63 -9.34 -14.14 20.57
CA LEU A 63 -9.25 -13.07 21.58
C LEU A 63 -10.23 -13.25 22.75
N ALA A 64 -11.29 -14.06 22.59
CA ALA A 64 -12.21 -14.39 23.69
C ALA A 64 -11.66 -15.48 24.64
N HIS A 65 -10.45 -16.01 24.36
CA HIS A 65 -9.77 -16.97 25.22
C HIS A 65 -8.68 -16.31 26.07
N ASN A 66 -8.24 -16.98 27.13
CA ASN A 66 -7.12 -16.53 27.93
C ASN A 66 -5.81 -16.78 27.17
N LEU A 67 -5.36 -15.75 26.44
CA LEU A 67 -4.15 -15.74 25.66
C LEU A 67 -2.97 -15.16 26.45
N ASP A 68 -1.75 -15.59 26.10
CA ASP A 68 -0.55 -14.86 26.52
C ASP A 68 -0.47 -13.49 25.81
N MET A 69 0.29 -12.56 26.38
CA MET A 69 0.40 -11.18 25.86
C MET A 69 0.82 -11.13 24.38
N ALA A 70 1.78 -11.96 23.98
CA ALA A 70 2.24 -11.98 22.59
C ALA A 70 1.14 -12.43 21.61
N GLU A 71 0.34 -13.42 22.01
CA GLU A 71 -0.78 -13.92 21.22
C GLU A 71 -1.90 -12.89 21.14
N HIS A 72 -2.19 -12.20 22.25
CA HIS A 72 -3.19 -11.13 22.28
C HIS A 72 -2.88 -10.04 21.25
N TYR A 73 -1.66 -9.50 21.24
CA TYR A 73 -1.24 -8.49 20.27
C TYR A 73 -1.27 -8.99 18.82
N TYR A 74 -0.94 -10.27 18.61
CA TYR A 74 -0.99 -10.87 17.28
C TYR A 74 -2.43 -10.89 16.72
N TYR A 75 -3.40 -11.38 17.50
CA TYR A 75 -4.79 -11.46 17.05
C TYR A 75 -5.45 -10.08 16.97
N GLU A 76 -5.14 -9.17 17.89
CA GLU A 76 -5.59 -7.77 17.81
C GLU A 76 -5.07 -7.10 16.52
N GLY A 77 -3.80 -7.34 16.18
CA GLY A 77 -3.21 -6.90 14.93
C GLY A 77 -3.92 -7.48 13.69
N LEU A 78 -4.29 -8.76 13.71
CA LEU A 78 -5.05 -9.36 12.62
C LEU A 78 -6.42 -8.71 12.44
N VAL A 79 -7.14 -8.45 13.54
CA VAL A 79 -8.43 -7.74 13.48
C VAL A 79 -8.20 -6.34 12.91
N MET A 80 -7.24 -5.58 13.42
CA MET A 80 -6.96 -4.21 12.96
C MET A 80 -6.58 -4.15 11.48
N LEU A 81 -5.88 -5.16 10.96
CA LEU A 81 -5.43 -5.21 9.57
C LEU A 81 -6.54 -5.62 8.59
N PHE A 82 -7.51 -6.41 9.02
CA PHE A 82 -8.47 -7.06 8.13
C PHE A 82 -9.94 -6.70 8.38
N GLU A 83 -10.28 -6.03 9.49
CA GLU A 83 -11.65 -5.66 9.86
C GLU A 83 -12.31 -4.75 8.81
N ASP A 84 -11.57 -3.77 8.29
CA ASP A 84 -12.06 -2.85 7.27
C ASP A 84 -12.02 -3.45 5.84
N GLY A 85 -11.52 -4.68 5.71
CA GLY A 85 -11.37 -5.37 4.43
C GLY A 85 -10.32 -4.73 3.52
N MET A 86 -10.60 -4.68 2.21
CA MET A 86 -9.66 -4.17 1.21
C MET A 86 -9.48 -2.64 1.30
N SER A 87 -8.23 -2.19 1.43
CA SER A 87 -7.84 -0.79 1.29
C SER A 87 -7.59 -0.42 -0.18
N TRP A 88 -8.60 0.21 -0.78
CA TRP A 88 -8.51 0.76 -2.15
C TRP A 88 -7.39 1.79 -2.31
N ILE A 89 -7.02 2.52 -1.24
CA ILE A 89 -5.93 3.50 -1.26
C ILE A 89 -4.58 2.79 -1.40
N ASN A 90 -4.33 1.74 -0.61
CA ASN A 90 -3.09 0.97 -0.69
C ASN A 90 -2.94 0.31 -2.06
N LEU A 91 -4.02 -0.26 -2.59
CA LEU A 91 -4.03 -0.85 -3.93
C LEU A 91 -3.70 0.19 -5.01
N LEU A 92 -4.31 1.39 -4.93
CA LEU A 92 -4.03 2.48 -5.85
C LEU A 92 -2.57 2.94 -5.78
N ILE A 93 -2.00 3.05 -4.58
CA ILE A 93 -0.58 3.37 -4.38
C ILE A 93 0.30 2.28 -5.00
N GLY A 94 -0.01 1.00 -4.76
CA GLY A 94 0.71 -0.13 -5.33
C GLY A 94 0.72 -0.09 -6.86
N ILE A 95 -0.45 0.13 -7.48
CA ILE A 95 -0.57 0.26 -8.94
C ILE A 95 0.22 1.48 -9.44
N ALA A 96 0.12 2.63 -8.78
CA ALA A 96 0.85 3.83 -9.17
C ALA A 96 2.38 3.62 -9.10
N LEU A 97 2.87 2.91 -8.08
CA LEU A 97 4.29 2.56 -7.94
C LEU A 97 4.75 1.59 -9.04
N LEU A 98 3.92 0.59 -9.40
CA LEU A 98 4.21 -0.28 -10.54
C LEU A 98 4.28 0.52 -11.85
N VAL A 99 3.28 1.37 -12.11
CA VAL A 99 3.27 2.25 -13.28
C VAL A 99 4.53 3.13 -13.30
N TRP A 100 4.95 3.69 -12.17
CA TRP A 100 6.16 4.50 -12.06
C TRP A 100 7.46 3.71 -12.32
N LEU A 101 7.49 2.44 -11.92
CA LEU A 101 8.65 1.58 -12.16
C LEU A 101 8.77 1.25 -13.67
N PHE A 102 7.65 1.03 -14.36
CA PHE A 102 7.63 0.65 -15.77
C PHE A 102 7.59 1.81 -16.78
N PHE A 103 7.00 2.97 -16.46
CA PHE A 103 6.85 4.12 -17.38
C PHE A 103 7.73 5.29 -16.97
#